data_AF-A0A7X2PRH0-F1
#
_entry.id   AF-A0A7X2PRH0-F1
#
_cell.length_a   1.000
_cell.length_b   1.000
_cell.length_c   1.000
_cell.angle_alpha   90.00
_cell.angle_beta   90.00
_cell.angle_gamma   90.00
#
_symmetry.space_group_name_H-M   'P 1'
#
loop_
_entity.id
_entity.type
_entity.pdbx_description
1 polymer ?
#
loop_
_entity_poly.entity_id
_entity_poly.type
_entity_poly.pdbx_seq_one_letter_code
_entity_poly.pdbx_strand_id
1 'polypeptide(L)'
;MHSTRVATFLLGAWIACCILLDLIFLQNLRLAGQMLNSAIPPAGQIIQNAGREPVGQLLRHFAAEQYRYYFTVWGLTQIVGGVLLAAVLYFAAEKRVLPLVLCAAMVALVLFQLAIHPELAFRGQEADFPPGSQSVGTRARVFLLIEIWIGVEAAKLIVGGVLAGYVFTYKSRRRSRRVDGPAALERAV
;
A
#
# COMPACT_ATOMS: atom_id res chain seq x y z
N MET A 1 -11.05 -3.35 26.74
CA MET A 1 -9.64 -3.81 26.60
C MET A 1 -9.38 -4.59 25.30
N HIS A 2 -10.36 -5.30 24.74
CA HIS A 2 -10.20 -6.06 23.48
C HIS A 2 -10.11 -5.17 22.23
N SER A 3 -10.98 -4.17 22.08
CA SER A 3 -11.08 -3.34 20.86
C SER A 3 -9.79 -2.61 20.50
N THR A 4 -9.04 -2.09 21.47
CA THR A 4 -7.75 -1.43 21.21
C THR A 4 -6.69 -2.40 20.70
N ARG A 5 -6.68 -3.66 21.18
CA ARG A 5 -5.74 -4.69 20.68
C ARG A 5 -6.06 -5.06 19.24
N VAL A 6 -7.35 -5.22 18.94
CA VAL A 6 -7.84 -5.47 17.58
C VAL A 6 -7.49 -4.30 16.66
N ALA A 7 -7.70 -3.05 17.07
CA ALA A 7 -7.32 -1.87 16.27
C ALA A 7 -5.81 -1.83 15.97
N THR A 8 -4.97 -2.14 16.97
CA THR A 8 -3.51 -2.14 16.77
C THR A 8 -3.08 -3.27 15.83
N PHE A 9 -3.70 -4.44 15.94
CA PHE A 9 -3.47 -5.57 15.04
C PHE A 9 -3.89 -5.25 13.60
N LEU A 10 -5.10 -4.71 13.40
CA LEU A 10 -5.60 -4.32 12.08
C LEU A 10 -4.74 -3.23 11.44
N LEU A 11 -4.33 -2.22 12.21
CA LEU A 11 -3.45 -1.16 11.72
C LEU A 11 -2.06 -1.71 11.36
N GLY A 12 -1.51 -2.60 12.18
CA GLY A 12 -0.24 -3.27 11.88
C GLY A 12 -0.33 -4.13 10.62
N ALA A 13 -1.42 -4.88 10.45
CA ALA A 13 -1.68 -5.69 9.26
C ALA A 13 -1.79 -4.82 8.00
N TRP A 14 -2.48 -3.68 8.08
CA TRP A 14 -2.57 -2.73 6.97
C TRP A 14 -1.19 -2.21 6.55
N ILE A 15 -0.40 -1.69 7.50
CA ILE A 15 0.94 -1.17 7.23
C ILE A 15 1.86 -2.27 6.67
N ALA A 16 1.83 -3.46 7.26
CA ALA A 16 2.64 -4.59 6.80
C ALA A 16 2.28 -5.01 5.37
N CYS A 17 0.98 -5.02 5.01
CA CYS A 17 0.55 -5.36 3.66
C CYS A 17 0.90 -4.27 2.63
N CYS A 18 0.88 -2.98 3.00
CA CYS A 18 1.41 -1.91 2.14
C CYS A 18 2.87 -2.18 1.79
N ILE A 19 3.72 -2.40 2.80
CA ILE A 19 5.14 -2.68 2.62
C ILE A 19 5.36 -3.96 1.81
N LEU A 20 4.59 -5.02 2.09
CA LEU A 20 4.69 -6.29 1.37
C LEU A 20 4.40 -6.12 -0.13
N LEU A 21 3.36 -5.35 -0.49
CA LEU A 21 3.03 -5.11 -1.88
C LEU A 21 4.05 -4.24 -2.61
N ASP A 22 4.63 -3.26 -1.92
CA ASP A 22 5.74 -2.47 -2.46
C ASP A 22 6.96 -3.37 -2.76
N LEU A 23 7.27 -4.32 -1.87
CA LEU A 23 8.35 -5.29 -2.09
C LEU A 23 8.04 -6.24 -3.25
N ILE A 24 6.80 -6.74 -3.35
CA ILE A 24 6.37 -7.59 -4.48
C ILE A 24 6.49 -6.83 -5.80
N PHE A 25 6.14 -5.54 -5.83
CA PHE A 25 6.31 -4.71 -7.02
C PHE A 25 7.77 -4.59 -7.43
N LEU A 26 8.66 -4.23 -6.50
CA LEU A 26 10.10 -4.13 -6.76
C LEU A 26 10.69 -5.45 -7.24
N GLN A 27 10.21 -6.58 -6.69
CA GLN A 27 10.64 -7.90 -7.10
C GLN A 27 10.17 -8.25 -8.52
N ASN A 28 8.92 -7.93 -8.88
CA ASN A 28 8.38 -8.18 -10.22
C ASN A 28 9.15 -7.45 -11.31
N LEU A 29 9.53 -6.18 -11.07
CA LEU A 29 10.36 -5.42 -12.01
C LEU A 29 11.73 -6.09 -12.26
N ARG A 30 12.33 -6.66 -11.22
CA ARG A 30 13.62 -7.38 -11.33
C ARG A 30 13.47 -8.72 -12.03
N LEU A 31 12.40 -9.47 -11.75
CA LEU A 31 12.14 -10.78 -12.33
C LEU A 31 11.98 -10.72 -13.86
N ALA A 32 11.29 -9.71 -14.39
CA ALA A 32 11.15 -9.52 -15.84
C ALA A 32 12.51 -9.43 -16.56
N GLY A 33 13.49 -8.76 -15.95
CA GLY A 33 14.86 -8.69 -16.49
C GLY A 33 15.65 -9.98 -16.28
N GLN A 34 15.51 -10.63 -15.12
CA GLN A 34 16.22 -11.88 -14.81
C GLN A 34 15.79 -13.04 -15.71
N MET A 35 14.51 -13.14 -16.06
CA MET A 35 13.99 -14.19 -16.95
C MET A 35 14.67 -14.20 -18.33
N LEU A 36 15.13 -13.05 -18.82
CA LEU A 36 15.89 -12.96 -20.07
C LEU A 36 17.34 -13.45 -19.93
N ASN A 37 17.89 -13.46 -18.71
CA ASN A 37 19.29 -13.80 -18.43
C ASN A 37 19.46 -15.25 -17.94
N SER A 38 18.45 -15.79 -17.26
CA SER A 38 18.45 -17.14 -16.69
C SER A 38 17.30 -17.99 -17.22
N ALA A 39 17.05 -17.89 -18.53
CA ALA A 39 16.00 -18.66 -19.19
C ALA A 39 16.32 -20.16 -19.15
N ILE A 40 15.34 -20.99 -18.76
CA ILE A 40 15.42 -22.44 -18.91
C ILE A 40 15.55 -22.82 -20.40
N PRO A 41 16.14 -23.99 -20.76
CA PRO A 41 16.44 -24.31 -22.16
C PRO A 41 15.25 -24.16 -23.14
N PRO A 42 14.01 -24.57 -22.80
CA PRO A 42 12.85 -24.33 -23.67
C PRO A 42 12.52 -22.84 -23.86
N ALA A 43 12.63 -22.04 -22.80
CA ALA A 43 12.40 -20.60 -22.87
C ALA A 43 13.53 -19.88 -23.65
N GLY A 44 14.76 -20.39 -23.56
CA GLY A 44 15.90 -19.89 -24.33
C GLY A 44 15.69 -20.03 -25.84
N GLN A 45 15.10 -21.14 -26.30
CA GLN A 45 14.75 -21.33 -27.71
C GLN A 45 13.70 -20.32 -28.19
N ILE A 46 12.68 -20.04 -27.36
CA ILE A 46 11.66 -19.03 -27.66
C ILE A 46 12.30 -17.63 -27.75
N ILE A 47 13.19 -17.28 -26.82
CA ILE A 47 13.91 -15.99 -26.83
C ILE A 47 14.81 -15.86 -28.06
N GLN A 48 15.50 -16.93 -28.46
CA GLN A 48 16.35 -16.93 -29.65
C GLN A 48 15.53 -16.74 -30.94
N ASN A 49 14.38 -17.41 -31.04
CA ASN A 49 13.52 -17.35 -32.22
C ASN A 49 12.75 -16.02 -32.35
N ALA A 50 12.23 -15.50 -31.23
CA ALA A 50 11.43 -14.27 -31.21
C ALA A 50 12.26 -12.98 -31.04
N GLY A 51 13.53 -13.10 -30.63
CA GLY A 51 14.41 -11.99 -30.31
C GLY A 51 14.26 -11.52 -28.86
N ARG A 52 15.36 -11.05 -28.28
CA ARG A 52 15.42 -10.66 -26.86
C ARG A 52 14.61 -9.40 -26.54
N GLU A 53 14.60 -8.43 -27.45
CA GLU A 53 13.91 -7.15 -27.24
C GLU A 53 12.37 -7.30 -27.24
N PRO A 54 11.73 -7.99 -28.22
CA PRO A 54 10.28 -8.23 -28.21
C PRO A 54 9.82 -9.05 -27.00
N VAL A 55 10.57 -10.10 -26.63
CA VAL A 55 10.25 -10.89 -25.44
C VAL A 55 10.41 -10.07 -24.17
N GLY A 56 11.43 -9.22 -24.10
CA GLY A 56 11.62 -8.31 -22.97
C GLY A 56 10.49 -7.29 -22.83
N GLN A 57 9.98 -6.74 -23.93
CA GLN A 57 8.81 -5.85 -23.91
C GLN A 57 7.56 -6.59 -23.43
N LEU A 58 7.32 -7.80 -23.92
CA LEU A 58 6.17 -8.62 -23.49
C LEU A 58 6.24 -8.95 -21.99
N LEU A 59 7.42 -9.32 -21.47
CA LEU A 59 7.62 -9.61 -20.04
C LEU A 59 7.38 -8.37 -19.16
N ARG A 60 7.83 -7.19 -19.61
CA ARG A 60 7.56 -5.92 -18.90
C ARG A 60 6.07 -5.58 -18.92
N HIS A 61 5.40 -5.77 -20.06
CA HIS A 61 3.96 -5.57 -20.17
C HIS A 61 3.16 -6.52 -19.26
N PHE A 62 3.55 -7.80 -19.22
CA PHE A 62 2.95 -8.79 -18.32
C PHE A 62 3.16 -8.41 -16.85
N ALA A 63 4.36 -7.95 -16.46
CA ALA A 63 4.62 -7.45 -15.12
C ALA A 63 3.76 -6.22 -14.78
N ALA A 64 3.55 -5.32 -15.75
CA ALA A 64 2.67 -4.16 -15.60
C ALA A 64 1.20 -4.55 -15.43
N GLU A 65 0.70 -5.55 -16.16
CA GLU A 65 -0.67 -6.08 -16.00
C GLU A 65 -0.88 -6.75 -14.64
N GLN A 66 0.09 -7.56 -14.17
CA GLN A 66 0.03 -8.12 -12.83
C GLN A 66 -0.04 -7.03 -11.76
N TYR A 67 0.75 -5.97 -11.90
CA TYR A 67 0.73 -4.83 -10.99
C TYR A 67 -0.65 -4.16 -10.98
N ARG A 68 -1.23 -3.82 -12.13
CA ARG A 68 -2.57 -3.22 -12.24
C ARG A 68 -3.64 -4.05 -11.52
N TYR A 69 -3.56 -5.38 -11.67
CA TYR A 69 -4.46 -6.30 -10.97
C TYR A 69 -4.27 -6.24 -9.45
N TYR A 70 -3.03 -6.38 -8.95
CA TYR A 70 -2.75 -6.33 -7.52
C TYR A 70 -3.17 -5.00 -6.89
N PHE A 71 -2.97 -3.87 -7.57
CA PHE A 71 -3.37 -2.56 -7.05
C PHE A 71 -4.88 -2.38 -6.95
N THR A 72 -5.62 -2.90 -7.93
CA THR A 72 -7.08 -2.87 -7.89
C THR A 72 -7.62 -3.68 -6.71
N VAL A 73 -7.15 -4.93 -6.57
CA VAL A 73 -7.55 -5.82 -5.47
C VAL A 73 -7.13 -5.25 -4.12
N TRP A 74 -5.91 -4.71 -4.04
CA TRP A 74 -5.39 -4.10 -2.82
C TRP A 74 -6.15 -2.85 -2.41
N GLY A 75 -6.45 -1.95 -3.35
CA GLY A 75 -7.24 -0.76 -3.09
C GLY A 75 -8.62 -1.10 -2.51
N LEU A 76 -9.32 -2.08 -3.08
CA LEU A 76 -10.60 -2.57 -2.56
C LEU A 76 -10.47 -3.20 -1.16
N THR A 77 -9.43 -4.00 -0.95
CA THR A 77 -9.16 -4.64 0.35
C THR A 77 -8.89 -3.60 1.44
N GLN A 78 -8.20 -2.51 1.12
CA GLN A 78 -7.95 -1.41 2.04
C GLN A 78 -9.22 -0.64 2.43
N ILE A 79 -10.20 -0.51 1.53
CA ILE A 79 -11.49 0.11 1.88
C ILE A 79 -12.21 -0.74 2.93
N VAL A 80 -12.29 -2.05 2.71
CA VAL A 80 -12.90 -2.98 3.68
C VAL A 80 -12.13 -2.94 5.01
N GLY A 81 -10.79 -3.02 4.96
CA GLY A 81 -9.93 -2.92 6.14
C GLY A 81 -10.08 -1.59 6.88
N GLY A 82 -10.25 -0.49 6.16
CA GLY A 82 -10.44 0.85 6.71
C GLY A 82 -11.79 1.04 7.38
N VAL A 83 -12.86 0.51 6.80
CA VAL A 83 -14.19 0.50 7.44
C VAL A 83 -14.16 -0.33 8.72
N LEU A 84 -13.54 -1.52 8.69
CA LEU A 84 -13.37 -2.36 9.86
C LEU A 84 -12.54 -1.67 10.96
N LEU A 85 -11.42 -1.05 10.60
CA LEU A 85 -10.58 -0.30 11.52
C LEU A 85 -11.34 0.89 12.13
N ALA A 86 -12.06 1.66 11.31
CA ALA A 86 -12.87 2.78 11.76
C ALA A 86 -13.97 2.34 12.75
N ALA A 87 -14.67 1.23 12.47
CA ALA A 87 -15.67 0.67 13.36
C ALA A 87 -15.06 0.27 14.72
N VAL A 88 -13.92 -0.45 14.71
CA VAL A 88 -13.22 -0.84 15.94
C VAL A 88 -12.73 0.39 16.71
N LEU A 89 -12.21 1.40 16.02
CA LEU A 89 -11.77 2.67 16.63
C LEU A 89 -12.94 3.45 17.22
N TYR A 90 -14.10 3.46 16.56
CA TYR A 90 -15.32 4.12 17.06
C TYR A 90 -15.77 3.53 18.40
N PHE A 91 -15.83 2.19 18.50
CA PHE A 91 -16.17 1.52 19.76
C PHE A 91 -15.07 1.61 20.83
N ALA A 92 -13.81 1.80 20.42
CA ALA A 92 -12.68 1.92 21.35
C ALA A 92 -12.43 3.35 21.85
N ALA A 93 -12.79 4.36 21.06
CA ALA A 93 -12.55 5.76 21.35
C ALA A 93 -13.71 6.31 22.20
N GLU A 94 -13.58 6.24 23.52
CA GLU A 94 -14.46 6.89 24.50
C GLU A 94 -14.43 8.45 24.31
N LYS A 95 -15.05 8.95 23.23
CA LYS A 95 -15.19 10.37 22.78
C LYS A 95 -14.01 11.02 22.03
N ARG A 96 -13.07 10.26 21.46
CA ARG A 96 -11.90 10.84 20.77
C ARG A 96 -12.06 10.79 19.26
N VAL A 97 -12.14 11.96 18.63
CA VAL A 97 -12.24 12.10 17.18
C VAL A 97 -10.93 11.86 16.44
N LEU A 98 -9.78 12.11 17.07
CA LEU A 98 -8.48 12.09 16.38
C LEU A 98 -8.14 10.73 15.71
N PRO A 99 -8.30 9.55 16.35
CA PRO A 99 -8.05 8.27 15.68
C PRO A 99 -8.97 8.02 14.49
N LEU A 100 -10.22 8.47 14.58
CA LEU A 100 -11.19 8.37 13.49
C LEU A 100 -10.81 9.29 12.34
N VAL A 101 -10.36 10.52 12.62
CA VAL A 101 -9.89 11.47 11.60
C VAL A 101 -8.65 10.92 10.87
N LEU A 102 -7.67 10.36 11.59
CA LEU A 102 -6.49 9.75 10.97
C LEU A 102 -6.86 8.53 10.12
N CYS A 103 -7.76 7.67 10.61
CA CYS A 103 -8.25 6.54 9.84
C CYS A 103 -9.02 6.99 8.58
N ALA A 104 -9.86 8.02 8.70
CA ALA A 104 -10.58 8.62 7.57
C ALA A 104 -9.61 9.23 6.55
N ALA A 105 -8.55 9.90 7.00
CA ALA A 105 -7.50 10.42 6.13
C ALA A 105 -6.81 9.29 5.35
N MET A 106 -6.47 8.17 5.99
CA MET A 106 -5.91 7.00 5.30
C MET A 106 -6.88 6.46 4.23
N VAL A 107 -8.16 6.32 4.56
CA VAL A 107 -9.19 5.87 3.59
C VAL A 107 -9.34 6.86 2.43
N ALA A 108 -9.31 8.17 2.69
CA ALA A 108 -9.36 9.20 1.66
C ALA A 108 -8.17 9.11 0.69
N LEU A 109 -6.97 8.83 1.21
CA LEU A 109 -5.79 8.60 0.37
C LEU A 109 -5.94 7.34 -0.49
N VAL A 110 -6.54 6.27 0.03
CA VAL A 110 -6.84 5.06 -0.77
C VAL A 110 -7.85 5.36 -1.87
N LEU A 111 -8.91 6.12 -1.58
CA LEU A 111 -9.90 6.52 -2.60
C LEU A 111 -9.26 7.38 -3.69
N PHE A 112 -8.35 8.28 -3.31
CA PHE A 112 -7.57 9.07 -4.27
C PHE A 112 -6.68 8.18 -5.15
N GLN A 113 -6.00 7.18 -4.57
CA GLN A 113 -5.23 6.20 -5.35
C GLN A 113 -6.10 5.40 -6.32
N LEU A 114 -7.29 4.96 -5.89
CA LEU A 114 -8.24 4.25 -6.74
C LEU A 114 -8.76 5.11 -7.89
N ALA A 115 -8.94 6.42 -7.67
CA ALA A 115 -9.38 7.35 -8.72
C ALA A 115 -8.29 7.59 -9.78
N ILE A 116 -7.01 7.59 -9.39
CA ILE A 116 -5.87 7.75 -10.31
C ILE A 116 -5.55 6.45 -11.05
N HIS A 117 -5.79 5.30 -10.42
CA HIS A 117 -5.44 3.99 -10.95
C HIS A 117 -5.93 3.70 -12.39
N PRO A 118 -7.19 3.98 -12.79
CA PRO A 118 -7.62 3.74 -14.17
C PRO A 118 -6.83 4.55 -15.20
N GLU A 119 -6.44 5.79 -14.88
CA GLU A 119 -5.60 6.61 -15.76
C GLU A 119 -4.20 5.99 -15.89
N LEU A 120 -3.62 5.52 -14.77
CA LEU A 120 -2.34 4.81 -14.80
C LEU A 120 -2.42 3.50 -15.61
N ALA A 121 -3.53 2.77 -15.50
CA ALA A 121 -3.75 1.52 -16.22
C ALA A 121 -3.86 1.75 -17.73
N PHE A 122 -4.70 2.69 -18.15
CA PHE A 122 -4.89 3.03 -19.56
C PHE A 122 -3.63 3.62 -20.19
N ARG A 123 -3.04 4.66 -19.56
CA ARG A 123 -1.82 5.32 -20.06
C ARG A 123 -0.59 4.43 -20.00
N GLY A 124 -0.54 3.51 -19.05
CA GLY A 124 0.54 2.54 -18.95
C GLY A 124 0.56 1.60 -20.15
N GLN A 125 -0.61 1.15 -20.65
CA GLN A 125 -0.67 0.31 -21.85
C GLN A 125 -0.17 1.06 -23.09
N GLU A 126 -0.55 2.35 -23.22
CA GLU A 126 -0.05 3.23 -24.29
C GLU A 126 1.48 3.45 -24.21
N ALA A 127 2.06 3.45 -23.00
CA ALA A 127 3.50 3.63 -22.81
C ALA A 127 4.32 2.35 -23.06
N ASP A 128 3.72 1.18 -22.81
CA ASP A 128 4.33 -0.14 -23.06
C ASP A 128 4.50 -0.37 -24.57
N PHE A 129 3.50 0.03 -25.37
CA PHE A 129 3.51 -0.06 -26.83
C PHE A 129 3.10 1.28 -27.49
N PRO A 130 4.02 2.26 -27.61
CA PRO A 130 3.68 3.60 -28.09
C PRO A 130 3.26 3.61 -29.57
N PRO A 131 2.11 4.20 -29.93
CA PRO A 131 1.72 4.39 -31.31
C PRO A 131 2.57 5.53 -31.94
N GLY A 132 3.48 5.17 -32.84
CA GLY A 132 4.25 6.15 -33.63
C GLY A 132 5.28 6.97 -32.83
N SER A 133 5.57 8.19 -33.29
CA SER A 133 6.68 9.05 -32.81
C SER A 133 6.40 9.83 -31.52
N GLN A 134 5.25 9.65 -30.86
CA GLN A 134 4.87 10.39 -29.64
C GLN A 134 5.38 9.76 -28.31
N SER A 135 6.31 8.81 -28.37
CA SER A 135 6.72 7.96 -27.25
C SER A 135 7.29 8.70 -26.02
N VAL A 136 7.87 9.89 -26.19
CA VAL A 136 8.53 10.63 -25.09
C VAL A 136 7.51 11.31 -24.17
N GLY A 137 6.46 11.91 -24.73
CA GLY A 137 5.43 12.63 -23.96
C GLY A 137 4.55 11.72 -23.11
N THR A 138 4.15 10.57 -23.66
CA THR A 138 3.34 9.56 -22.94
C THR A 138 4.11 8.97 -21.76
N ARG A 139 5.39 8.64 -21.95
CA ARG A 139 6.25 8.10 -20.88
C ARG A 139 6.43 9.09 -19.73
N ALA A 140 6.68 10.37 -20.03
CA ALA A 140 6.85 11.40 -19.00
C ALA A 140 5.59 11.55 -18.12
N ARG A 141 4.39 11.46 -18.71
CA ARG A 141 3.13 11.50 -17.96
C ARG A 141 2.94 10.28 -17.07
N VAL A 142 3.25 9.08 -17.58
CA VAL A 142 3.20 7.85 -16.77
C VAL A 142 4.17 7.93 -15.59
N PHE A 143 5.39 8.43 -15.79
CA PHE A 143 6.34 8.64 -14.69
C PHE A 143 5.79 9.60 -13.63
N LEU A 144 5.21 10.73 -14.03
CA LEU A 144 4.61 11.67 -13.10
C LEU A 144 3.44 11.05 -12.31
N LEU A 145 2.59 10.23 -12.96
CA LEU A 145 1.52 9.51 -12.27
C LEU A 145 2.06 8.48 -11.27
N ILE A 146 3.16 7.79 -11.61
CA ILE A 146 3.85 6.87 -10.68
C ILE A 146 4.40 7.64 -9.48
N GLU A 147 5.03 8.80 -9.69
CA GLU A 147 5.57 9.63 -8.61
C GLU A 147 4.47 10.11 -7.64
N ILE A 148 3.34 10.58 -8.19
CA ILE A 148 2.17 10.96 -7.39
C ILE A 148 1.68 9.75 -6.59
N TRP A 149 1.58 8.59 -7.24
CA TRP A 149 1.11 7.37 -6.62
C TRP A 149 1.99 6.96 -5.43
N ILE A 150 3.32 6.97 -5.60
CA ILE A 150 4.31 6.70 -4.54
C ILE A 150 4.20 7.72 -3.41
N GLY A 151 4.04 9.01 -3.75
CA GLY A 151 3.87 10.07 -2.76
C GLY A 151 2.63 9.87 -1.88
N VAL A 152 1.53 9.40 -2.46
CA VAL A 152 0.30 9.09 -1.71
C VAL A 152 0.49 7.86 -0.82
N GLU A 153 1.18 6.82 -1.30
CA GLU A 153 1.50 5.64 -0.49
C GLU A 153 2.35 6.01 0.73
N ALA A 154 3.39 6.83 0.52
CA ALA A 154 4.25 7.33 1.58
C ALA A 154 3.47 8.19 2.60
N ALA A 155 2.61 9.10 2.13
CA ALA A 155 1.76 9.91 3.00
C ALA A 155 0.84 9.03 3.87
N LYS A 156 0.23 7.99 3.29
CA LYS A 156 -0.63 7.04 3.99
C LYS A 156 0.15 6.26 5.06
N LEU A 157 1.37 5.82 4.76
CA LEU A 157 2.24 5.16 5.75
C LEU A 157 2.63 6.09 6.90
N ILE A 158 2.90 7.37 6.63
CA ILE A 158 3.16 8.37 7.66
C ILE A 158 1.94 8.55 8.57
N VAL A 159 0.75 8.74 8.00
CA VAL A 159 -0.50 8.87 8.76
C VAL A 159 -0.77 7.62 9.60
N GLY A 160 -0.58 6.42 9.02
CA GLY A 160 -0.71 5.15 9.72
C GLY A 160 0.29 5.01 10.87
N GLY A 161 1.54 5.44 10.68
CA GLY A 161 2.56 5.47 11.71
C GLY A 161 2.21 6.42 12.86
N VAL A 162 1.69 7.60 12.56
CA VAL A 162 1.19 8.56 13.57
C VAL A 162 0.01 7.96 14.34
N LEU A 163 -0.95 7.33 13.66
CA LEU A 163 -2.07 6.64 14.30
C LEU A 163 -1.59 5.51 15.21
N ALA A 164 -0.61 4.72 14.78
CA ALA A 164 -0.02 3.64 15.56
C ALA A 164 0.66 4.17 16.83
N GLY A 165 1.47 5.22 16.69
CA GLY A 165 2.12 5.90 17.82
C GLY A 165 1.11 6.48 18.81
N TYR A 166 0.02 7.07 18.31
CA TYR A 166 -1.07 7.59 19.15
C TYR A 166 -1.75 6.49 19.95
N VAL A 167 -2.14 5.38 19.30
CA VAL A 167 -2.79 4.25 19.97
C VAL A 167 -1.87 3.60 21.01
N PHE A 168 -0.56 3.50 20.72
CA PHE A 168 0.42 2.90 21.61
C PHE A 168 0.72 3.75 22.85
N THR A 169 0.94 5.06 22.68
CA THR A 169 1.20 5.99 23.79
C THR A 169 0.00 6.12 24.74
N TYR A 170 -1.22 6.07 24.20
CA TYR A 170 -2.44 6.07 25.00
C TYR A 170 -2.54 4.84 25.93
N LYS A 171 -2.14 3.66 25.43
CA LYS A 171 -2.08 2.42 26.24
C LYS A 171 -1.13 2.55 27.43
N SER A 172 0.03 3.19 27.22
CA SER A 172 1.03 3.42 28.27
C SER A 172 0.45 4.27 29.41
N ARG A 173 -0.24 5.38 29.08
CA ARG A 173 -0.86 6.26 30.08
C ARG A 173 -2.00 5.61 30.85
N ARG A 174 -2.87 4.81 30.21
CA ARG A 174 -3.99 4.12 30.90
C ARG A 174 -3.47 3.03 31.86
N ARG A 175 -2.34 2.38 31.53
CA ARG A 175 -1.73 1.36 32.41
C ARG A 175 -1.11 2.00 33.66
N SER A 176 -0.34 3.07 33.52
CA SER A 176 0.23 3.79 34.68
C SER A 176 -0.87 4.30 35.61
N ARG A 177 -1.90 4.98 35.09
CA ARG A 177 -3.01 5.49 35.91
C ARG A 177 -3.77 4.41 36.70
N ARG A 178 -3.81 3.17 36.19
CA ARG A 178 -4.47 2.04 36.86
C ARG A 178 -3.58 1.37 37.92
N VAL A 179 -2.25 1.46 37.77
CA VAL A 179 -1.28 0.94 38.75
C VAL A 179 -1.10 1.94 39.90
N ASP A 180 -1.06 3.25 39.59
CA ASP A 180 -0.88 4.30 40.58
C ASP A 180 -2.17 4.63 41.35
N GLY A 181 -3.34 4.39 40.75
CA GLY A 181 -4.65 4.63 41.36
C GLY A 181 -4.93 3.90 42.69
N PRO A 182 -4.70 2.58 42.79
CA PRO A 182 -4.88 1.85 44.05
C PRO A 182 -3.78 2.16 45.08
N ALA A 183 -2.52 2.32 44.64
CA ALA A 183 -1.40 2.61 45.55
C ALA A 183 -1.46 4.03 46.16
N ALA A 184 -2.06 4.99 45.46
CA ALA A 184 -2.30 6.33 45.99
C ALA A 184 -3.46 6.36 47.01
N LEU A 185 -4.45 5.47 46.89
CA LEU A 185 -5.55 5.36 47.84
C LEU A 185 -5.11 4.70 49.15
N GLU A 186 -4.22 3.70 49.06
CA GLU A 186 -3.70 2.96 50.22
C GLU A 186 -2.69 3.78 51.06
N ARG A 187 -2.11 4.84 50.50
CA ARG A 187 -1.25 5.80 51.23
C ARG A 187 -2.02 6.98 51.83
N ALA A 188 -3.31 7.09 51.55
CA ALA A 188 -4.18 8.17 52.02
C ALA A 188 -5.10 7.75 53.18
N VAL A 189 -4.98 6.49 53.64
CA VAL A 189 -5.62 5.92 54.83
C VAL A 189 -4.52 5.69 55.87
#